data_AF-A0A093WEB6-F1
#
_entry.id   AF-A0A093WEB6-F1
#
_cell.length_a   1.000
_cell.length_b   1.000
_cell.length_c   1.000
_cell.angle_alpha   90.00
_cell.angle_beta   90.00
_cell.angle_gamma   90.00
#
_symmetry.space_group_name_H-M   'P 1'
#
loop_
_entity.id
_entity.type
_entity.pdbx_description
1 polymer ?
#
loop_
_entity_poly.entity_id
_entity_poly.type
_entity_poly.pdbx_seq_one_letter_code
_entity_poly.pdbx_strand_id
1 'polypeptide(L)'
;MLIFTLLGFIAYPLIITIPYYLSYYQLNFYLAYYESFSGFLGYGFSIFKDPASLNDSLLLWRSGSQWVGGFYYLFIIISVLSSLKINFLPTKYISNQVNSLNFENRFLDNFYNILYAYIIFSLFVLLLLNLTNLNFSKNLI
;
A
#
# COMPACT_ATOMS: atom_id res chain seq x y z
N MET A 1 4.34 17.81 -7.23
CA MET A 1 3.74 16.55 -6.74
C MET A 1 4.63 15.32 -6.94
N LEU A 2 5.17 15.10 -8.15
CA LEU A 2 5.86 13.85 -8.51
C LEU A 2 7.19 13.58 -7.74
N ILE A 3 8.00 14.61 -7.48
CA ILE A 3 9.21 14.47 -6.64
C ILE A 3 8.85 14.07 -5.20
N PHE A 4 7.81 14.68 -4.64
CA PHE A 4 7.36 14.39 -3.28
C PHE A 4 6.85 12.94 -3.16
N THR A 5 6.15 12.44 -4.17
CA THR A 5 5.71 11.03 -4.22
C THR A 5 6.88 10.06 -4.37
N LEU A 6 7.92 10.40 -5.15
CA LEU A 6 9.12 9.56 -5.28
C LEU A 6 9.92 9.50 -3.97
N LEU A 7 10.04 10.62 -3.26
CA LEU A 7 10.70 10.67 -1.94
C LEU A 7 9.94 9.83 -0.91
N GLY A 8 8.60 9.81 -0.96
CA GLY A 8 7.79 9.00 -0.06
C GLY A 8 8.09 7.50 -0.18
N PHE A 9 8.35 6.97 -1.39
CA PHE A 9 8.75 5.57 -1.56
C PHE A 9 10.05 5.19 -0.86
N ILE A 10 10.91 6.15 -0.55
CA ILE A 10 12.16 5.92 0.18
C ILE A 10 11.95 6.22 1.67
N ALA A 11 11.22 7.28 1.99
CA ALA A 11 11.01 7.75 3.36
C ALA A 11 10.08 6.85 4.18
N TYR A 12 8.97 6.37 3.63
CA TYR A 12 8.02 5.54 4.38
C TYR A 12 8.61 4.18 4.80
N PRO A 13 9.34 3.46 3.94
CA PRO A 13 10.04 2.23 4.34
C PRO A 13 11.03 2.43 5.50
N LEU A 14 11.70 3.58 5.62
CA LEU A 14 12.58 3.87 6.76
C LEU A 14 11.83 3.83 8.10
N ILE A 15 10.59 4.32 8.13
CA ILE A 15 9.73 4.26 9.34
C ILE A 15 9.27 2.83 9.57
N ILE A 16 8.85 2.13 8.51
CA ILE A 16 8.38 0.74 8.57
C ILE A 16 9.49 -0.22 9.02
N THR A 17 10.76 0.13 8.80
CA THR A 17 11.95 -0.65 9.20
C THR A 17 12.06 -0.80 10.73
N ILE A 18 11.53 0.14 11.51
CA ILE A 18 11.78 0.22 12.97
C ILE A 18 11.43 -1.09 13.69
N PRO A 19 10.24 -1.69 13.51
CA PRO A 19 9.90 -2.93 14.23
C PRO A 19 10.70 -4.14 13.76
N TYR A 20 11.15 -4.19 12.50
CA TYR A 20 12.02 -5.26 12.01
C TYR A 20 13.42 -5.18 12.62
N TYR A 21 13.95 -3.96 12.74
CA TYR A 21 15.28 -3.74 13.30
C TYR A 21 15.32 -3.98 14.82
N LEU A 22 14.28 -3.58 15.54
CA LEU A 22 14.14 -3.80 16.99
C LEU A 22 13.64 -5.20 17.36
N SER A 23 13.34 -6.03 16.36
CA SER A 23 12.80 -7.38 16.60
C SER A 23 13.86 -8.32 17.21
N TYR A 24 13.38 -9.39 17.86
CA TYR A 24 14.24 -10.46 18.39
C TYR A 24 15.07 -11.17 17.31
N TYR A 25 14.69 -11.05 16.03
CA TYR A 25 15.38 -11.68 14.90
C TYR A 25 16.73 -11.02 14.54
N GLN A 26 17.15 -9.96 15.26
CA GLN A 26 18.47 -9.32 15.15
C GLN A 26 18.90 -9.05 13.70
N LEU A 27 17.99 -8.51 12.89
CA LEU A 27 18.27 -8.18 11.50
C LEU A 27 19.24 -7.00 11.42
N ASN A 28 20.25 -7.12 10.54
CA ASN A 28 21.04 -5.95 10.13
C ASN A 28 20.11 -4.88 9.53
N PHE A 29 20.44 -3.60 9.74
CA PHE A 29 19.62 -2.48 9.25
C PHE A 29 19.29 -2.61 7.75
N TYR A 30 20.26 -3.01 6.93
CA TYR A 30 20.04 -3.24 5.49
C TYR A 30 18.98 -4.31 5.20
N LEU A 31 19.00 -5.41 5.94
CA LEU A 31 18.03 -6.50 5.80
C LEU A 31 16.64 -6.06 6.29
N ALA A 32 16.59 -5.41 7.45
CA ALA A 32 15.34 -4.84 7.96
C ALA A 32 14.74 -3.82 6.98
N TYR A 33 15.57 -2.98 6.37
CA TYR A 33 15.13 -2.02 5.37
C TYR A 33 14.64 -2.70 4.10
N TYR A 34 15.35 -3.71 3.59
CA TYR A 34 14.89 -4.50 2.44
C TYR A 34 13.52 -5.12 2.70
N GLU A 35 13.30 -5.70 3.88
CA GLU A 35 12.01 -6.29 4.25
C GLU A 35 10.90 -5.24 4.31
N SER A 36 11.20 -4.06 4.85
CA SER A 36 10.25 -2.95 4.90
C SER A 36 9.92 -2.42 3.49
N PHE A 37 10.92 -2.39 2.60
CA PHE A 37 10.80 -1.85 1.25
C PHE A 37 10.02 -2.81 0.35
N SER A 38 10.32 -4.11 0.42
CA SER A 38 9.57 -5.14 -0.32
C SER A 38 8.11 -5.24 0.16
N GLY A 39 7.89 -5.13 1.48
CA GLY A 39 6.56 -5.07 2.08
C GLY A 39 5.78 -3.84 1.64
N PHE A 40 6.37 -2.65 1.75
CA PHE A 40 5.72 -1.40 1.37
C PHE A 40 5.41 -1.31 -0.13
N LEU A 41 6.26 -1.85 -1.01
CA LEU A 41 5.97 -1.88 -2.44
C LEU A 41 4.96 -2.97 -2.85
N GLY A 42 4.61 -3.88 -1.94
CA GLY A 42 3.70 -4.99 -2.23
C GLY A 42 4.32 -6.08 -3.11
N TYR A 43 5.65 -6.17 -3.21
CA TYR A 43 6.32 -7.22 -3.99
C TYR A 43 6.27 -8.60 -3.31
N GLY A 44 6.13 -8.64 -1.98
CA GLY A 44 6.02 -9.89 -1.23
C GLY A 44 7.33 -10.69 -1.11
N PHE A 45 8.47 -10.13 -1.52
CA PHE A 45 9.78 -10.73 -1.26
C PHE A 45 10.15 -10.62 0.21
N SER A 46 10.74 -11.68 0.75
CA SER A 46 11.08 -11.80 2.16
C SER A 46 12.49 -12.36 2.32
N ILE A 47 13.23 -11.82 3.29
CA ILE A 47 14.50 -12.35 3.76
C ILE A 47 14.27 -13.55 4.69
N PHE A 48 13.11 -13.59 5.36
CA PHE A 48 12.72 -14.74 6.16
C PHE A 48 12.39 -15.92 5.23
N LYS A 49 13.06 -17.06 5.47
CA LYS A 49 12.86 -18.31 4.72
C LYS A 49 11.44 -18.86 4.89
N ASP A 50 10.88 -18.68 6.08
CA ASP A 50 9.48 -18.99 6.37
C ASP A 50 8.84 -17.79 7.10
N PRO A 51 8.16 -16.88 6.36
CA PRO A 51 7.53 -15.70 6.95
C PRO A 51 6.37 -16.03 7.90
N ALA A 52 5.80 -17.24 7.80
CA ALA A 52 4.70 -17.68 8.63
C ALA A 52 5.18 -17.95 10.07
N SER A 53 6.43 -18.40 10.23
CA SER A 53 7.10 -18.61 11.52
C SER A 53 7.42 -17.34 12.34
N LEU A 54 7.02 -16.16 11.83
CA LEU A 54 7.19 -14.90 12.55
C LEU A 54 6.16 -14.79 13.68
N ASN A 55 6.54 -14.10 14.75
CA ASN A 55 5.60 -13.79 15.82
C ASN A 55 4.40 -12.96 15.29
N ASP A 56 3.21 -13.25 15.80
CA ASP A 56 1.94 -12.67 15.35
C ASP A 56 1.98 -11.14 15.21
N SER A 57 2.63 -10.44 16.15
CA SER A 57 2.75 -8.98 16.11
C SER A 57 3.52 -8.47 14.90
N LEU A 58 4.58 -9.17 14.51
CA LEU A 58 5.44 -8.79 13.39
C LEU A 58 4.82 -9.25 12.08
N LEU A 59 4.06 -10.34 12.09
CA LEU A 59 3.24 -10.78 10.96
C LEU A 59 2.08 -9.81 10.66
N LEU A 60 1.44 -9.26 11.70
CA LEU A 60 0.48 -8.14 11.57
C LEU A 60 1.16 -6.88 11.05
N TRP A 61 2.37 -6.56 11.52
CA TRP A 61 3.12 -5.41 11.01
C TRP A 61 3.45 -5.56 9.51
N ARG A 62 3.83 -6.77 9.08
CA ARG A 62 4.08 -7.10 7.68
C ARG A 62 2.87 -6.87 6.80
N SER A 63 1.76 -7.52 7.13
CA SER A 63 0.51 -7.38 6.37
C SER A 63 -0.02 -5.93 6.40
N GLY A 64 0.10 -5.25 7.55
CA GLY A 64 -0.22 -3.83 7.68
C GLY A 64 0.62 -2.93 6.78
N SER A 65 1.94 -3.17 6.72
CA SER A 65 2.84 -2.40 5.85
C SER A 65 2.53 -2.57 4.36
N GLN A 66 2.13 -3.79 3.95
CA GLN A 66 1.67 -4.08 2.58
C GLN A 66 0.33 -3.39 2.28
N TRP A 67 -0.60 -3.37 3.24
CA TRP A 67 -1.88 -2.68 3.09
C TRP A 67 -1.70 -1.16 2.93
N VAL A 68 -0.86 -0.54 3.77
CA VAL A 68 -0.51 0.89 3.65
C VAL A 68 0.19 1.19 2.31
N GLY A 69 1.12 0.33 1.92
CA GLY A 69 1.82 0.39 0.64
C GLY A 69 0.90 0.32 -0.58
N GLY A 70 -0.06 -0.61 -0.56
CA GLY A 70 -1.06 -0.78 -1.60
C GLY A 70 -1.95 0.45 -1.77
N PHE A 71 -2.38 1.06 -0.67
CA PHE A 71 -3.11 2.33 -0.71
C PHE A 71 -2.25 3.46 -1.30
N TYR A 72 -1.00 3.59 -0.85
CA TYR A 72 -0.07 4.61 -1.34
C TYR A 72 0.15 4.51 -2.86
N TYR A 73 0.40 3.30 -3.36
CA TYR A 73 0.58 3.02 -4.78
C TYR A 73 -0.67 3.37 -5.60
N LEU A 74 -1.85 2.94 -5.15
CA LEU A 74 -3.12 3.25 -5.79
C LEU A 74 -3.36 4.76 -5.86
N PHE A 75 -3.15 5.46 -4.76
CA PHE A 75 -3.30 6.92 -4.69
C PHE A 75 -2.39 7.63 -5.69
N ILE A 76 -1.14 7.18 -5.82
CA ILE A 76 -0.18 7.75 -6.77
C ILE A 76 -0.61 7.51 -8.22
N ILE A 77 -1.05 6.31 -8.58
CA ILE A 77 -1.49 6.03 -9.95
C ILE A 77 -2.62 6.97 -10.36
N ILE A 78 -3.65 7.10 -9.53
CA ILE A 78 -4.82 7.95 -9.82
C ILE A 78 -4.39 9.42 -9.92
N SER A 79 -3.57 9.86 -8.98
CA SER A 79 -2.99 11.20 -8.93
C SER A 79 -2.16 11.57 -10.17
N VAL A 80 -1.33 10.64 -10.64
CA VAL A 80 -0.49 10.81 -11.84
C VAL A 80 -1.35 10.79 -13.10
N LEU A 81 -2.31 9.87 -13.21
CA LEU A 81 -3.25 9.80 -14.34
C LEU A 81 -4.12 11.06 -14.46
N SER A 82 -4.50 11.66 -13.33
CA SER A 82 -5.33 12.87 -13.32
C SER A 82 -4.56 14.16 -13.60
N SER A 83 -3.25 14.20 -13.35
CA SER A 83 -2.42 15.41 -13.55
C SER A 83 -1.84 15.51 -14.95
N LEU A 84 -1.74 14.40 -15.66
CA LEU A 84 -1.11 14.35 -16.98
C LEU A 84 -2.13 14.59 -18.10
N LYS A 85 -1.81 15.52 -19.01
CA LYS A 85 -2.39 15.62 -20.37
C LYS A 85 -1.97 14.43 -21.25
N ILE A 86 -1.87 13.21 -20.70
CA ILE A 86 -1.66 12.02 -21.52
C ILE A 86 -3.02 11.69 -22.14
N ASN A 87 -3.06 11.63 -23.47
CA ASN A 87 -4.18 11.10 -24.25
C ASN A 87 -4.33 9.58 -24.00
N PHE A 88 -4.57 9.16 -22.77
CA PHE A 88 -5.01 7.80 -22.47
C PHE A 88 -6.45 7.71 -22.98
N LEU A 89 -6.76 6.81 -23.93
CA LEU A 89 -8.10 6.66 -24.48
C LEU A 89 -9.26 6.65 -23.44
N PRO A 90 -9.13 6.08 -22.21
CA PRO A 90 -10.18 6.17 -21.19
C PRO A 90 -10.39 7.57 -20.61
N THR A 91 -9.40 8.48 -20.63
CA THR A 91 -9.56 9.85 -20.11
C THR A 91 -10.60 10.63 -20.91
N LYS A 92 -10.79 10.28 -22.19
CA LYS A 92 -11.79 10.89 -23.08
C LYS A 92 -13.24 10.58 -22.70
N TYR A 93 -13.49 9.40 -22.11
CA TYR A 93 -14.84 9.01 -21.62
C TYR A 93 -15.14 9.59 -20.23
N ILE A 94 -14.10 10.01 -19.51
CA ILE A 94 -14.19 10.70 -18.22
C ILE A 94 -14.33 12.23 -18.46
N SER A 95 -13.82 12.74 -19.59
CA SER A 95 -13.65 14.17 -19.87
C SER A 95 -14.75 14.83 -20.72
N ASN A 96 -16.03 14.55 -20.46
CA ASN A 96 -17.10 15.43 -20.98
C ASN A 96 -17.22 16.75 -20.19
N GLN A 97 -16.44 16.91 -19.11
CA GLN A 97 -16.36 18.12 -18.31
C GLN A 97 -14.93 18.66 -18.31
N VAL A 98 -14.76 19.82 -18.94
CA VAL A 98 -13.52 20.62 -18.95
C VAL A 98 -13.10 21.10 -17.53
N ASN A 99 -13.86 20.74 -16.49
CA ASN A 99 -13.59 21.06 -15.08
C ASN A 99 -12.95 19.92 -14.26
N SER A 100 -12.65 18.76 -14.85
CA SER A 100 -12.15 17.57 -14.13
C SER A 100 -10.63 17.54 -13.86
N LEU A 101 -9.87 18.52 -14.36
CA LEU A 101 -8.40 18.59 -14.24
C LEU A 101 -7.90 19.18 -12.91
N ASN A 102 -8.80 19.43 -11.97
CA ASN A 102 -8.50 20.09 -10.71
C ASN A 102 -8.24 19.09 -9.57
N PHE A 103 -7.48 18.02 -9.84
CA PHE A 103 -7.08 17.07 -8.78
C PHE A 103 -6.30 17.78 -7.67
N GLU A 104 -5.48 18.77 -8.06
CA GLU A 104 -4.72 19.60 -7.13
C GLU A 104 -5.65 20.50 -6.28
N ASN A 105 -6.73 21.06 -6.84
CA ASN A 105 -7.64 21.92 -6.08
C ASN A 105 -8.56 21.15 -5.12
N ARG A 106 -8.75 19.83 -5.34
CA ARG A 106 -9.57 18.94 -4.51
C ARG A 106 -8.79 17.75 -3.97
N PHE A 107 -7.53 17.99 -3.59
CA PHE A 107 -6.64 16.92 -3.13
C PHE A 107 -7.23 16.12 -1.96
N LEU A 108 -7.75 16.80 -0.93
CA LEU A 108 -8.32 16.15 0.25
C LEU A 108 -9.57 15.33 -0.08
N ASP A 109 -10.47 15.88 -0.89
CA ASP A 109 -11.69 15.16 -1.29
C ASP A 109 -11.34 13.89 -2.08
N ASN A 110 -10.40 13.99 -3.02
CA ASN A 110 -9.93 12.85 -3.80
C ASN A 110 -9.24 11.81 -2.92
N PHE A 111 -8.42 12.25 -1.96
CA PHE A 111 -7.79 11.37 -0.98
C PHE A 111 -8.83 10.59 -0.18
N TYR A 112 -9.83 11.27 0.39
CA TYR A 112 -10.88 10.60 1.18
C TYR A 112 -11.75 9.67 0.32
N ASN A 113 -12.09 10.05 -0.91
CA ASN A 113 -12.85 9.20 -1.82
C ASN A 113 -12.10 7.91 -2.14
N ILE A 114 -10.81 8.01 -2.44
CA ILE A 114 -9.94 6.87 -2.72
C ILE A 114 -9.79 5.99 -1.48
N LEU A 115 -9.57 6.60 -0.31
CA LEU A 115 -9.43 5.90 0.96
C LEU A 115 -10.71 5.13 1.33
N TYR A 116 -11.87 5.76 1.19
CA TYR A 116 -13.17 5.13 1.45
C TYR A 116 -13.41 3.93 0.52
N ALA A 117 -13.14 4.09 -0.79
CA ALA A 117 -13.25 3.00 -1.76
C ALA A 117 -12.29 1.84 -1.43
N TYR A 118 -11.05 2.14 -1.04
CA TYR A 118 -10.04 1.14 -0.68
C TYR A 118 -10.44 0.35 0.58
N ILE A 119 -10.90 1.05 1.62
CA ILE A 119 -11.35 0.41 2.86
C ILE A 119 -12.55 -0.51 2.60
N ILE A 120 -13.57 -0.04 1.88
CA ILE A 120 -14.74 -0.86 1.55
C ILE A 120 -14.34 -2.10 0.78
N PHE A 121 -13.51 -1.95 -0.25
CA PHE A 121 -13.05 -3.07 -1.04
C PHE A 121 -12.26 -4.07 -0.18
N SER A 122 -11.38 -3.59 0.70
CA SER A 122 -10.63 -4.46 1.61
C SER A 122 -11.54 -5.21 2.58
N LEU A 123 -12.54 -4.54 3.16
CA LEU A 123 -13.54 -5.17 4.04
C LEU A 123 -14.39 -6.20 3.29
N PHE A 124 -14.78 -5.89 2.06
CA PHE A 124 -15.51 -6.81 1.20
C PHE A 124 -14.71 -8.09 0.92
N VAL A 125 -13.42 -7.95 0.59
CA VAL A 125 -12.52 -9.10 0.40
C VAL A 125 -12.36 -9.91 1.70
N LEU A 126 -12.20 -9.24 2.85
CA LEU A 126 -12.12 -9.91 4.15
C LEU A 126 -13.40 -10.67 4.51
N LEU A 127 -14.57 -10.11 4.18
CA LEU A 127 -15.87 -10.78 4.34
C LEU A 127 -15.98 -12.02 3.46
N LEU A 128 -15.58 -11.92 2.19
CA LEU A 128 -15.57 -13.08 1.27
C LEU A 128 -14.63 -14.18 1.76
N LEU A 129 -13.44 -13.80 2.24
CA LEU A 129 -12.47 -14.75 2.81
C LEU A 129 -13.04 -15.45 4.04
N ASN A 130 -13.81 -14.76 4.88
CA ASN A 130 -14.45 -15.38 6.05
C ASN A 130 -15.57 -16.38 5.67
N LEU A 131 -16.22 -16.21 4.52
CA LEU A 131 -17.27 -17.13 4.04
C LEU A 131 -16.68 -18.43 3.48
N THR A 132 -15.50 -18.35 2.88
CA THR A 132 -14.72 -19.54 2.55
C THR A 132 -14.12 -20.06 3.85
N ASN A 133 -14.31 -21.34 4.21
CA ASN A 133 -13.78 -21.98 5.45
C ASN A 133 -12.23 -21.94 5.63
N LEU A 134 -11.53 -21.05 4.93
CA LEU A 134 -10.18 -20.58 5.19
C LEU A 134 -10.17 -19.74 6.47
N ASN A 135 -10.41 -20.40 7.61
CA ASN A 135 -10.50 -19.77 8.91
C ASN A 135 -9.30 -18.84 9.19
N PHE A 136 -9.64 -17.61 9.60
CA PHE A 136 -8.79 -16.47 9.96
C PHE A 136 -7.57 -16.75 10.87
N SER A 137 -7.50 -17.93 11.50
CA SER A 137 -6.43 -18.31 12.45
C SER A 137 -5.37 -19.26 11.91
N LYS A 138 -5.54 -19.85 10.72
CA LYS A 138 -4.58 -20.85 10.18
C LYS A 138 -3.74 -20.38 8.99
N ASN A 139 -4.11 -19.27 8.36
CA ASN A 139 -3.39 -18.74 7.18
C ASN A 139 -2.73 -17.38 7.44
N LEU A 140 -2.72 -16.92 8.70
CA LEU A 140 -1.94 -15.78 9.19
C LEU A 140 -0.88 -16.23 10.23
N ILE A 141 -0.59 -17.53 10.30
CA ILE A 141 0.47 -18.16 11.12
C ILE A 141 1.11 -19.26 10.28
#